data_AF-A0A1H5NQY5-F1
#
_entry.id   AF-A0A1H5NQY5-F1
#
_cell.length_a   1.000
_cell.length_b   1.000
_cell.length_c   1.000
_cell.angle_alpha   90.00
_cell.angle_beta   90.00
_cell.angle_gamma   90.00
#
_symmetry.space_group_name_H-M   'P 1'
#
loop_
_entity.id
_entity.type
_entity.pdbx_description
1 polymer ?
#
loop_
_entity_poly.entity_id
_entity_poly.type
_entity_poly.pdbx_seq_one_letter_code
_entity_poly.pdbx_strand_id
1 'polypeptide(L)'
;MRNRSLLLTALFLFLLSCSTDDPAPDDQPLGVSARSFLSDENFTSLVVEIVYVNGFEPSGISLSAVKNFLQTYLNKPEGIVIKSRAVPSPDMDIISPSDIIEIENMHRTEFSSGQTLTTFIFIADGKSDSSTSEEWVLGKAYKNTSMIIFQKEIRELAESSQVSSDQVQQITIKHEFGHLFGLVDYGTPAQSDHVYRDPEDPKEKGHCEVTDCLMSRLLNYERAESLTLDELCHIDLIANGGK
;
A
#
# COMPACT_ATOMS: atom_id res chain seq x y z
N MET A 1 -21.12 78.66 10.24
CA MET A 1 -21.07 77.70 9.12
C MET A 1 -19.72 77.00 9.10
N ARG A 2 -19.61 75.76 9.60
CA ARG A 2 -18.74 74.71 9.04
C ARG A 2 -19.04 73.37 9.71
N ASN A 3 -19.75 72.52 8.98
CA ASN A 3 -20.05 71.13 9.33
C ASN A 3 -18.73 70.35 9.49
N ARG A 4 -18.61 69.56 10.55
CA ARG A 4 -17.61 68.49 10.66
C ARG A 4 -18.36 67.17 10.66
N SER A 5 -18.26 66.48 9.53
CA SER A 5 -18.84 65.17 9.28
C SER A 5 -18.18 64.13 10.19
N LEU A 6 -18.96 63.39 10.98
CA LEU A 6 -18.52 62.15 11.61
C LEU A 6 -18.43 61.08 10.50
N LEU A 7 -17.22 60.57 10.23
CA LEU A 7 -17.06 59.32 9.50
C LEU A 7 -17.18 58.18 10.51
N LEU A 8 -18.25 57.39 10.43
CA LEU A 8 -18.32 56.06 11.05
C LEU A 8 -17.55 55.10 10.14
N THR A 9 -16.37 54.68 10.56
CA THR A 9 -15.63 53.59 9.93
C THR A 9 -16.24 52.27 10.40
N ALA A 10 -17.07 51.65 9.56
CA ALA A 10 -17.57 50.30 9.81
C ALA A 10 -16.43 49.30 9.63
N LEU A 11 -15.98 48.71 10.74
CA LEU A 11 -14.99 47.64 10.76
C LEU A 11 -15.65 46.35 10.30
N PHE A 12 -15.54 46.02 9.01
CA PHE A 12 -15.91 44.71 8.48
C PHE A 12 -14.86 43.68 8.95
N LEU A 13 -15.18 42.93 10.01
CA LEU A 13 -14.48 41.68 10.31
C LEU A 13 -14.85 40.66 9.23
N PHE A 14 -13.95 40.48 8.26
CA PHE A 14 -13.97 39.30 7.41
C PHE A 14 -13.55 38.10 8.27
N LEU A 15 -14.53 37.29 8.68
CA LEU A 15 -14.28 35.95 9.20
C LEU A 15 -13.80 35.09 8.03
N LEU A 16 -12.49 35.07 7.81
CA LEU A 16 -11.83 34.08 6.99
C LEU A 16 -11.92 32.74 7.73
N SER A 17 -12.97 31.98 7.44
CA SER A 17 -13.06 30.56 7.77
C SER A 17 -12.05 29.83 6.88
N CYS A 18 -10.83 29.62 7.38
CA CYS A 18 -9.96 28.58 6.85
C CYS A 18 -10.62 27.24 7.15
N SER A 19 -11.21 26.56 6.16
CA SER A 19 -11.28 25.10 6.25
C SER A 19 -9.84 24.63 6.07
N THR A 20 -9.25 24.10 7.14
CA THR A 20 -8.18 23.12 6.95
C THR A 20 -8.89 21.92 6.36
N ASP A 21 -8.83 21.75 5.04
CA ASP A 21 -9.36 20.56 4.41
C ASP A 21 -8.55 19.39 4.97
N ASP A 22 -9.19 18.56 5.81
CA ASP A 22 -8.57 17.34 6.30
C ASP A 22 -8.16 16.51 5.07
N PRO A 23 -6.95 15.92 5.05
CA PRO A 23 -6.52 15.11 3.92
C PRO A 23 -7.51 13.97 3.69
N ALA A 24 -7.75 13.65 2.41
CA ALA A 24 -8.69 12.59 2.06
C ALA A 24 -8.28 11.27 2.76
N PRO A 25 -9.24 10.42 3.16
CA PRO A 25 -8.94 9.19 3.90
C PRO A 25 -7.91 8.28 3.23
N ASP A 26 -7.85 8.28 1.89
CA ASP A 26 -6.96 7.46 1.06
C ASP A 26 -5.72 8.19 0.53
N ASP A 27 -5.48 9.43 0.98
CA ASP A 27 -4.35 10.25 0.54
C ASP A 27 -3.49 10.68 1.74
N GLN A 28 -3.01 9.68 2.48
CA GLN A 28 -2.16 9.88 3.66
C GLN A 28 -0.84 9.11 3.53
N PRO A 29 0.19 9.48 4.32
CA PRO A 29 1.45 8.74 4.34
C PRO A 29 1.26 7.25 4.67
N LEU A 30 2.13 6.40 4.11
CA LEU A 30 2.19 4.97 4.38
C LEU A 30 2.14 4.67 5.89
N GLY A 31 1.40 3.62 6.28
CA GLY A 31 1.30 3.14 7.65
C GLY A 31 0.29 3.87 8.54
N VAL A 32 -0.17 5.08 8.17
CA VAL A 32 -1.19 5.82 8.96
C VAL A 32 -2.49 5.03 9.11
N SER A 33 -2.85 4.22 8.12
CA SER A 33 -4.05 3.36 8.14
C SER A 33 -3.80 1.94 8.68
N ALA A 34 -2.65 1.65 9.29
CA ALA A 34 -2.32 0.32 9.79
C ALA A 34 -3.43 -0.26 10.70
N ARG A 35 -3.82 0.48 11.74
CA ARG A 35 -4.90 0.06 12.65
C ARG A 35 -6.26 -0.04 11.94
N SER A 36 -6.51 0.81 10.94
CA SER A 36 -7.73 0.75 10.12
C SER A 36 -7.81 -0.53 9.29
N PHE A 37 -6.69 -1.03 8.78
CA PHE A 37 -6.62 -2.36 8.15
C PHE A 37 -6.87 -3.47 9.18
N LEU A 38 -6.15 -3.42 10.29
CA LEU A 38 -6.04 -4.53 11.24
C LEU A 38 -7.30 -4.75 12.07
N SER A 39 -7.90 -3.67 12.58
CA SER A 39 -9.04 -3.70 13.50
C SER A 39 -10.38 -3.41 12.82
N ASP A 40 -11.48 -3.74 13.47
CA ASP A 40 -12.85 -3.42 13.05
C ASP A 40 -13.44 -2.14 13.71
N GLU A 41 -12.61 -1.34 14.40
CA GLU A 41 -13.06 -0.18 15.18
C GLU A 41 -13.75 0.90 14.32
N ASN A 42 -13.17 1.21 13.16
CA ASN A 42 -13.67 2.23 12.24
C ASN A 42 -14.16 1.64 10.91
N PHE A 43 -13.58 0.52 10.48
CA PHE A 43 -13.86 -0.11 9.20
C PHE A 43 -14.10 -1.61 9.38
N THR A 44 -15.34 -2.02 9.20
CA THR A 44 -15.79 -3.41 9.36
C THR A 44 -15.71 -4.22 8.07
N SER A 45 -15.48 -3.56 6.93
CA SER A 45 -15.28 -4.18 5.61
C SER A 45 -14.09 -3.59 4.86
N LEU A 46 -13.56 -4.35 3.91
CA LEU A 46 -12.46 -3.94 3.03
C LEU A 46 -12.84 -4.19 1.56
N VAL A 47 -12.66 -3.17 0.73
CA VAL A 47 -12.65 -3.29 -0.73
C VAL A 47 -11.20 -3.21 -1.23
N VAL A 48 -10.79 -4.17 -2.05
CA VAL A 48 -9.51 -4.11 -2.76
C VAL A 48 -9.83 -3.86 -4.24
N GLU A 49 -9.58 -2.64 -4.70
CA GLU A 49 -9.65 -2.26 -6.11
C GLU A 49 -8.32 -2.62 -6.79
N ILE A 50 -8.38 -3.55 -7.75
CA ILE A 50 -7.24 -3.96 -8.56
C ILE A 50 -7.45 -3.48 -9.98
N VAL A 51 -6.64 -2.53 -10.40
CA VAL A 51 -6.58 -2.06 -11.78
C VAL A 51 -5.35 -2.65 -12.43
N TYR A 52 -5.50 -3.31 -13.57
CA TYR A 52 -4.39 -3.98 -14.24
C TYR A 52 -4.35 -3.63 -15.73
N VAL A 53 -3.15 -3.60 -16.30
CA VAL A 53 -2.99 -3.41 -17.75
C VAL A 53 -3.47 -4.66 -18.51
N ASN A 54 -4.13 -4.48 -19.66
CA ASN A 54 -4.56 -5.59 -20.53
C ASN A 54 -3.42 -6.61 -20.76
N GLY A 55 -3.68 -7.90 -20.49
CA GLY A 55 -2.68 -8.97 -20.60
C GLY A 55 -1.79 -9.15 -19.36
N PHE A 56 -1.99 -8.34 -18.31
CA PHE A 56 -1.30 -8.42 -17.01
C PHE A 56 -2.29 -8.72 -15.87
N GLU A 57 -3.39 -9.39 -16.19
CA GLU A 57 -4.39 -9.79 -15.22
C GLU A 57 -3.82 -10.75 -14.16
N PRO A 58 -4.09 -10.52 -12.86
CA PRO A 58 -3.77 -11.50 -11.83
C PRO A 58 -4.69 -12.72 -11.97
N SER A 59 -4.11 -13.91 -11.80
CA SER A 59 -4.88 -15.15 -11.92
C SER A 59 -5.88 -15.30 -10.78
N GLY A 60 -6.93 -16.11 -10.98
CA GLY A 60 -7.91 -16.41 -9.93
C GLY A 60 -7.28 -17.05 -8.68
N ILE A 61 -6.16 -17.77 -8.85
CA ILE A 61 -5.39 -18.35 -7.74
C ILE A 61 -4.70 -17.24 -6.97
N SER A 62 -4.05 -16.29 -7.65
CA SER A 62 -3.42 -15.13 -7.00
C SER A 62 -4.43 -14.30 -6.21
N LEU A 63 -5.59 -13.99 -6.80
CA LEU A 63 -6.66 -13.26 -6.13
C LEU A 63 -7.17 -13.98 -4.88
N SER A 64 -7.36 -15.30 -4.97
CA SER A 64 -7.78 -16.11 -3.83
C SER A 64 -6.73 -16.16 -2.72
N ALA A 65 -5.46 -16.28 -3.07
CA ALA A 65 -4.35 -16.30 -2.11
C ALA A 65 -4.19 -14.96 -1.38
N VAL A 66 -4.33 -13.84 -2.08
CA VAL A 66 -4.34 -12.49 -1.46
C VAL A 66 -5.54 -12.35 -0.54
N LYS A 67 -6.75 -12.72 -0.99
CA LYS A 67 -7.96 -12.65 -0.15
C LYS A 67 -7.81 -13.47 1.13
N ASN A 68 -7.29 -14.70 1.02
CA ASN A 68 -7.05 -15.56 2.16
C ASN A 68 -6.05 -14.95 3.14
N PHE A 69 -4.94 -14.38 2.64
CA PHE A 69 -3.96 -13.68 3.48
C PHE A 69 -4.60 -12.53 4.26
N LEU A 70 -5.40 -11.69 3.60
CA LEU A 70 -6.12 -10.60 4.27
C LEU A 70 -7.11 -11.14 5.31
N GLN A 71 -7.84 -12.21 4.98
CA GLN A 71 -8.77 -12.86 5.91
C GLN A 71 -8.06 -13.56 7.07
N THR A 72 -6.80 -13.95 6.94
CA THR A 72 -6.00 -14.51 8.03
C THR A 72 -5.69 -13.44 9.08
N TYR A 73 -5.26 -12.26 8.66
CA TYR A 73 -4.68 -11.26 9.59
C TYR A 73 -5.62 -10.09 9.95
N LEU A 74 -6.65 -9.79 9.15
CA LEU A 74 -7.49 -8.59 9.35
C LEU A 74 -8.84 -8.90 10.02
N ASN A 75 -9.24 -8.05 10.97
CA ASN A 75 -10.59 -8.04 11.54
C ASN A 75 -11.53 -7.21 10.67
N LYS A 76 -12.30 -7.89 9.81
CA LYS A 76 -13.28 -7.31 8.88
C LYS A 76 -14.56 -8.16 8.87
N PRO A 77 -15.44 -8.04 9.89
CA PRO A 77 -16.60 -8.92 10.07
C PRO A 77 -17.61 -8.85 8.93
N GLU A 78 -17.74 -7.70 8.26
CA GLU A 78 -18.61 -7.52 7.08
C GLU A 78 -17.94 -8.00 5.77
N GLY A 79 -16.71 -8.49 5.86
CA GLY A 79 -16.02 -9.21 4.80
C GLY A 79 -15.06 -8.37 3.96
N ILE A 80 -14.40 -9.08 3.04
CA ILE A 80 -13.40 -8.54 2.12
C ILE A 80 -13.85 -8.84 0.69
N VAL A 81 -13.91 -7.80 -0.14
CA VAL A 81 -14.30 -7.87 -1.54
C VAL A 81 -13.15 -7.41 -2.42
N ILE A 82 -12.82 -8.19 -3.44
CA ILE A 82 -11.86 -7.79 -4.49
C ILE A 82 -12.66 -7.40 -5.73
N LYS A 83 -12.41 -6.19 -6.24
CA LYS A 83 -12.95 -5.70 -7.51
C LYS A 83 -11.78 -5.52 -8.47
N SER A 84 -11.80 -6.19 -9.61
CA SER A 84 -10.71 -6.12 -10.59
C SER A 84 -11.21 -5.64 -11.94
N ARG A 85 -10.43 -4.79 -12.62
CA ARG A 85 -10.75 -4.32 -13.97
C ARG A 85 -9.50 -4.01 -14.79
N ALA A 86 -9.59 -4.24 -16.09
CA ALA A 86 -8.52 -3.95 -17.02
C ALA A 86 -8.51 -2.48 -17.48
N VAL A 87 -7.32 -1.97 -17.83
CA VAL A 87 -7.11 -0.69 -18.51
C VAL A 87 -6.14 -0.87 -19.69
N PRO A 88 -6.17 0.02 -20.70
CA PRO A 88 -5.10 0.11 -21.69
C PRO A 88 -3.74 0.34 -21.03
N SER A 89 -2.67 -0.06 -21.74
CA SER A 89 -1.31 0.30 -21.32
C SER A 89 -1.20 1.83 -21.29
N PRO A 90 -0.50 2.40 -20.29
CA PRO A 90 -0.16 3.81 -20.30
C PRO A 90 1.02 4.13 -21.27
N ASP A 91 1.51 3.14 -22.03
CA ASP A 91 2.66 3.25 -22.94
C ASP A 91 3.95 3.70 -22.23
N MET A 92 4.17 3.22 -21.00
CA MET A 92 5.34 3.52 -20.17
C MET A 92 6.20 2.28 -19.90
N ASP A 93 7.42 2.25 -20.45
CA ASP A 93 8.37 1.15 -20.19
C ASP A 93 9.00 1.23 -18.78
N ILE A 94 9.25 2.45 -18.30
CA ILE A 94 9.81 2.76 -16.98
C ILE A 94 8.84 3.71 -16.28
N ILE A 95 8.56 3.45 -15.01
CA ILE A 95 7.53 4.13 -14.22
C ILE A 95 8.20 4.75 -12.99
N SER A 96 8.11 6.08 -12.89
CA SER A 96 8.62 6.86 -11.77
C SER A 96 7.60 7.00 -10.63
N PRO A 97 8.02 7.45 -9.43
CA PRO A 97 7.10 7.80 -8.35
C PRO A 97 6.00 8.79 -8.75
N SER A 98 6.29 9.80 -9.58
CA SER A 98 5.26 10.73 -10.04
C SER A 98 4.25 10.06 -10.97
N ASP A 99 4.71 9.18 -11.86
CA ASP A 99 3.82 8.45 -12.78
C ASP A 99 2.84 7.56 -11.99
N ILE A 100 3.31 6.93 -10.91
CA ILE A 100 2.47 6.11 -10.03
C ILE A 100 1.30 6.93 -9.48
N ILE A 101 1.56 8.16 -9.02
CA ILE A 101 0.52 9.05 -8.47
C ILE A 101 -0.47 9.47 -9.56
N GLU A 102 0.02 9.80 -10.77
CA GLU A 102 -0.83 10.18 -11.89
C GLU A 102 -1.73 9.02 -12.36
N ILE A 103 -1.18 7.81 -12.43
CA ILE A 103 -1.91 6.57 -12.75
C ILE A 103 -3.02 6.33 -11.72
N GLU A 104 -2.72 6.42 -10.43
CA GLU A 104 -3.73 6.26 -9.37
C GLU A 104 -4.83 7.32 -9.52
N ASN A 105 -4.49 8.59 -9.68
CA ASN A 105 -5.47 9.67 -9.82
C ASN A 105 -6.39 9.47 -11.05
N MET A 106 -5.88 8.86 -12.12
CA MET A 106 -6.65 8.57 -13.32
C MET A 106 -7.56 7.34 -13.17
N HIS A 107 -7.17 6.37 -12.35
CA HIS A 107 -7.78 5.05 -12.35
C HIS A 107 -8.42 4.63 -11.03
N ARG A 108 -8.12 5.24 -9.88
CA ARG A 108 -8.83 4.91 -8.65
C ARG A 108 -10.30 5.31 -8.79
N THR A 109 -11.19 4.36 -8.57
CA THR A 109 -12.65 4.58 -8.60
C THR A 109 -13.34 4.24 -7.29
N GLU A 110 -12.67 3.50 -6.40
CA GLU A 110 -13.15 3.15 -5.08
C GLU A 110 -12.39 3.96 -4.02
N PHE A 111 -13.14 4.49 -3.05
CA PHE A 111 -12.60 5.33 -1.98
C PHE A 111 -13.19 4.89 -0.64
N SER A 112 -12.40 5.03 0.42
CA SER A 112 -12.81 4.70 1.78
C SER A 112 -13.95 5.63 2.21
N SER A 113 -15.05 5.05 2.68
CA SER A 113 -16.23 5.80 3.09
C SER A 113 -17.09 5.00 4.06
N GLY A 114 -17.71 5.69 5.02
CA GLY A 114 -18.48 5.03 6.08
C GLY A 114 -17.62 4.01 6.84
N GLN A 115 -18.05 2.75 6.86
CA GLN A 115 -17.35 1.63 7.51
C GLN A 115 -16.59 0.75 6.52
N THR A 116 -16.35 1.23 5.30
CA THR A 116 -15.60 0.52 4.26
C THR A 116 -14.25 1.18 4.05
N LEU A 117 -13.18 0.44 4.34
CA LEU A 117 -11.82 0.79 3.93
C LEU A 117 -11.60 0.33 2.50
N THR A 118 -10.84 1.09 1.71
CA THR A 118 -10.51 0.74 0.33
C THR A 118 -9.01 0.74 0.10
N THR A 119 -8.50 -0.28 -0.57
CA THR A 119 -7.13 -0.35 -1.08
C THR A 119 -7.14 -0.23 -2.61
N PHE A 120 -6.21 0.54 -3.16
CA PHE A 120 -5.94 0.58 -4.59
C PHE A 120 -4.64 -0.16 -4.91
N ILE A 121 -4.71 -1.04 -5.92
CA ILE A 121 -3.56 -1.77 -6.46
C ILE A 121 -3.53 -1.54 -7.97
N PHE A 122 -2.41 -1.00 -8.46
CA PHE A 122 -2.15 -0.96 -9.90
C PHE A 122 -1.16 -2.07 -10.29
N ILE A 123 -1.52 -2.91 -11.27
CA ILE A 123 -0.64 -3.94 -11.83
C ILE A 123 -0.15 -3.48 -13.20
N ALA A 124 1.10 -3.06 -13.22
CA ALA A 124 1.74 -2.38 -14.34
C ALA A 124 2.42 -3.33 -15.33
N ASP A 125 2.49 -2.88 -16.59
CA ASP A 125 3.26 -3.48 -17.67
C ASP A 125 4.62 -2.80 -17.90
N GLY A 126 4.97 -1.81 -17.09
CA GLY A 126 6.30 -1.17 -17.03
C GLY A 126 7.16 -1.69 -15.86
N LYS A 127 8.40 -1.21 -15.78
CA LYS A 127 9.34 -1.48 -14.68
C LYS A 127 9.47 -0.27 -13.77
N SER A 128 9.90 -0.48 -12.53
CA SER A 128 10.28 0.62 -11.65
C SER A 128 11.50 1.38 -12.19
N ASP A 129 11.50 2.71 -12.04
CA ASP A 129 12.68 3.56 -12.27
C ASP A 129 13.83 3.32 -11.27
N SER A 130 13.54 2.61 -10.18
CA SER A 130 14.48 2.30 -9.11
C SER A 130 15.14 0.93 -9.29
N SER A 131 14.68 0.14 -10.28
CA SER A 131 15.29 -1.15 -10.60
C SER A 131 16.60 -1.00 -11.35
N THR A 132 17.54 -1.88 -11.05
CA THR A 132 18.86 -1.97 -11.68
C THR A 132 19.07 -3.36 -12.29
N SER A 133 20.25 -3.62 -12.84
CA SER A 133 20.60 -4.97 -13.31
C SER A 133 20.76 -5.99 -12.18
N GLU A 134 20.96 -5.53 -10.94
CA GLU A 134 21.27 -6.37 -9.77
C GLU A 134 20.14 -6.40 -8.75
N GLU A 135 19.32 -5.34 -8.68
CA GLU A 135 18.25 -5.18 -7.70
C GLU A 135 16.94 -4.78 -8.38
N TRP A 136 15.88 -5.52 -8.09
CA TRP A 136 14.59 -5.40 -8.78
C TRP A 136 13.51 -4.99 -7.79
N VAL A 137 12.71 -3.99 -8.15
CA VAL A 137 11.57 -3.55 -7.35
C VAL A 137 10.31 -4.17 -7.91
N LEU A 138 9.80 -5.23 -7.28
CA LEU A 138 8.63 -5.97 -7.81
C LEU A 138 7.29 -5.32 -7.43
N GLY A 139 7.28 -4.55 -6.35
CA GLY A 139 6.12 -3.87 -5.81
C GLY A 139 6.53 -2.68 -4.98
N LYS A 140 5.55 -1.81 -4.68
CA LYS A 140 5.74 -0.67 -3.78
C LYS A 140 4.42 -0.20 -3.19
N ALA A 141 4.31 -0.20 -1.87
CA ALA A 141 3.33 0.58 -1.12
C ALA A 141 3.82 2.02 -1.01
N TYR A 142 3.00 2.98 -1.42
CA TYR A 142 3.41 4.40 -1.54
C TYR A 142 2.48 5.40 -0.86
N LYS A 143 1.26 4.99 -0.49
CA LYS A 143 0.34 5.73 0.39
C LYS A 143 -0.26 4.79 1.42
N ASN A 144 -0.99 5.34 2.37
CA ASN A 144 -1.68 4.59 3.41
C ASN A 144 -2.61 3.49 2.87
N THR A 145 -3.17 3.62 1.67
CA THR A 145 -4.04 2.59 1.06
C THR A 145 -3.70 2.26 -0.39
N SER A 146 -2.48 2.54 -0.85
CA SER A 146 -2.12 2.41 -2.27
C SER A 146 -0.81 1.68 -2.48
N MET A 147 -0.80 0.77 -3.44
CA MET A 147 0.39 0.06 -3.91
C MET A 147 0.40 -0.12 -5.42
N ILE A 148 1.59 -0.35 -5.97
CA ILE A 148 1.82 -0.75 -7.35
C ILE A 148 2.57 -2.08 -7.39
N ILE A 149 2.30 -2.89 -8.41
CA ILE A 149 2.96 -4.17 -8.69
C ILE A 149 3.53 -4.11 -10.11
N PHE A 150 4.84 -4.29 -10.24
CA PHE A 150 5.56 -4.26 -11.51
C PHE A 150 5.56 -5.65 -12.15
N GLN A 151 4.46 -6.00 -12.79
CA GLN A 151 4.23 -7.36 -13.27
C GLN A 151 5.17 -7.77 -14.41
N LYS A 152 5.71 -6.81 -15.17
CA LYS A 152 6.78 -7.07 -16.14
C LYS A 152 8.04 -7.59 -15.46
N GLU A 153 8.46 -6.98 -14.35
CA GLU A 153 9.62 -7.41 -13.55
C GLU A 153 9.36 -8.75 -12.87
N ILE A 154 8.16 -8.97 -12.34
CA ILE A 154 7.79 -10.28 -11.77
C ILE A 154 7.92 -11.40 -12.80
N ARG A 155 7.47 -11.18 -14.05
CA ARG A 155 7.55 -12.19 -15.12
C ARG A 155 9.00 -12.49 -15.50
N GLU A 156 9.81 -11.45 -15.68
CA GLU A 156 11.22 -11.61 -16.01
C GLU A 156 12.00 -12.32 -14.88
N LEU A 157 11.70 -12.00 -13.61
CA LEU A 157 12.32 -12.65 -12.46
C LEU A 157 11.91 -14.12 -12.43
N ALA A 158 10.61 -14.39 -12.55
CA ALA A 158 10.07 -15.73 -12.53
C ALA A 158 10.67 -16.62 -13.64
N GLU A 159 10.83 -16.06 -14.85
CA GLU A 159 11.51 -16.74 -15.95
C GLU A 159 12.98 -17.03 -15.62
N SER A 160 13.73 -16.04 -15.13
CA SER A 160 15.15 -16.18 -14.81
C SER A 160 15.44 -17.17 -13.68
N SER A 161 14.55 -17.23 -12.68
CA SER A 161 14.66 -18.11 -11.51
C SER A 161 13.90 -19.42 -11.68
N GLN A 162 13.23 -19.65 -12.82
CA GLN A 162 12.42 -20.84 -13.10
C GLN A 162 11.35 -21.12 -12.04
N VAL A 163 10.75 -20.06 -11.49
CA VAL A 163 9.64 -20.13 -10.52
C VAL A 163 8.33 -19.66 -11.15
N SER A 164 7.20 -19.86 -10.49
CA SER A 164 5.91 -19.39 -11.01
C SER A 164 5.76 -17.87 -10.86
N SER A 165 5.41 -17.19 -11.96
CA SER A 165 5.04 -15.76 -11.93
C SER A 165 3.87 -15.49 -10.97
N ASP A 166 2.92 -16.42 -10.84
CA ASP A 166 1.79 -16.28 -9.91
C ASP A 166 2.26 -16.35 -8.45
N GLN A 167 3.24 -17.21 -8.15
CA GLN A 167 3.80 -17.32 -6.79
C GLN A 167 4.53 -16.03 -6.41
N VAL A 168 5.38 -15.52 -7.30
CA VAL A 168 6.12 -14.26 -7.08
C VAL A 168 5.14 -13.08 -6.92
N GLN A 169 4.11 -12.99 -7.77
CA GLN A 169 3.06 -11.96 -7.66
C GLN A 169 2.33 -12.03 -6.32
N GLN A 170 1.93 -13.22 -5.87
CA GLN A 170 1.25 -13.40 -4.60
C GLN A 170 2.11 -12.95 -3.43
N ILE A 171 3.38 -13.34 -3.40
CA ILE A 171 4.32 -12.95 -2.33
C ILE A 171 4.51 -11.44 -2.33
N THR A 172 4.72 -10.84 -3.50
CA THR A 172 4.90 -9.39 -3.64
C THR A 172 3.69 -8.63 -3.11
N ILE A 173 2.47 -8.97 -3.55
CA ILE A 173 1.25 -8.29 -3.07
C ILE A 173 1.09 -8.44 -1.54
N LYS A 174 1.38 -9.63 -0.99
CA LYS A 174 1.28 -9.87 0.46
C LYS A 174 2.33 -9.06 1.24
N HIS A 175 3.55 -8.94 0.71
CA HIS A 175 4.61 -8.11 1.27
C HIS A 175 4.18 -6.63 1.31
N GLU A 176 3.68 -6.11 0.19
CA GLU A 176 3.18 -4.73 0.13
C GLU A 176 2.01 -4.48 1.09
N PHE A 177 1.12 -5.47 1.27
CA PHE A 177 0.10 -5.39 2.32
C PHE A 177 0.71 -5.35 3.72
N GLY A 178 1.80 -6.05 3.99
CA GLY A 178 2.52 -5.95 5.26
C GLY A 178 3.02 -4.53 5.55
N HIS A 179 3.50 -3.81 4.52
CA HIS A 179 3.78 -2.37 4.66
C HIS A 179 2.51 -1.53 4.91
N LEU A 180 1.39 -1.82 4.24
CA LEU A 180 0.10 -1.15 4.52
C LEU A 180 -0.40 -1.43 5.94
N PHE A 181 -0.08 -2.60 6.50
CA PHE A 181 -0.32 -2.95 7.90
C PHE A 181 0.66 -2.26 8.85
N GLY A 182 1.56 -1.42 8.33
CA GLY A 182 2.53 -0.65 9.09
C GLY A 182 3.61 -1.48 9.75
N LEU A 183 3.80 -2.75 9.36
CA LEU A 183 4.79 -3.62 9.99
C LEU A 183 6.20 -3.03 9.93
N VAL A 184 7.09 -3.58 10.75
CA VAL A 184 8.51 -3.23 10.77
C VAL A 184 8.74 -1.73 11.01
N ASP A 185 7.97 -1.22 11.98
CA ASP A 185 8.03 0.12 12.57
C ASP A 185 7.66 1.26 11.61
N TYR A 186 6.74 1.00 10.67
CA TYR A 186 6.24 1.97 9.69
C TYR A 186 4.83 2.52 10.00
N GLY A 187 4.22 2.12 11.12
CA GLY A 187 2.87 2.53 11.55
C GLY A 187 2.29 1.58 12.60
N THR A 188 2.77 0.35 12.62
CA THR A 188 2.61 -0.64 13.69
C THR A 188 3.95 -0.72 14.45
N PRO A 189 3.99 -0.30 15.73
CA PRO A 189 5.21 -0.37 16.52
C PRO A 189 5.70 -1.81 16.71
N ALA A 190 7.00 -2.02 16.51
CA ALA A 190 7.61 -3.31 16.79
C ALA A 190 7.58 -3.65 18.30
N GLN A 191 7.17 -4.87 18.65
CA GLN A 191 7.10 -5.34 20.04
C GLN A 191 8.43 -5.96 20.53
N SER A 192 9.34 -6.26 19.60
CA SER A 192 10.69 -6.77 19.85
C SER A 192 11.64 -6.32 18.74
N ASP A 193 12.96 -6.55 18.92
CA ASP A 193 13.93 -6.20 17.88
C ASP A 193 13.91 -7.26 16.77
N HIS A 194 13.44 -6.84 15.59
CA HIS A 194 13.44 -7.62 14.35
C HIS A 194 13.45 -6.74 13.09
N VAL A 195 13.60 -5.42 13.27
CA VAL A 195 13.55 -4.45 12.18
C VAL A 195 14.95 -4.37 11.58
N TYR A 196 15.07 -4.68 10.28
CA TYR A 196 16.31 -4.50 9.55
C TYR A 196 16.72 -3.03 9.59
N ARG A 197 18.01 -2.79 9.90
CA ARG A 197 18.63 -1.47 9.90
C ARG A 197 19.84 -1.54 8.99
N ASP A 198 19.78 -0.85 7.87
CA ASP A 198 20.95 -0.78 6.98
C ASP A 198 22.06 0.05 7.65
N PRO A 199 23.28 -0.48 7.80
CA PRO A 199 24.39 0.25 8.39
C PRO A 199 24.91 1.38 7.49
N GLU A 200 24.67 1.32 6.18
CA GLU A 200 25.09 2.29 5.17
C GLU A 200 23.97 3.31 4.86
N ASP A 201 22.70 2.92 4.99
CA ASP A 201 21.55 3.84 4.96
C ASP A 201 20.58 3.68 6.15
N PRO A 202 20.81 4.39 7.27
CA PRO A 202 19.92 4.34 8.43
C PRO A 202 18.46 4.81 8.18
N LYS A 203 18.17 5.37 7.01
CA LYS A 203 16.81 5.73 6.58
C LYS A 203 16.09 4.58 5.89
N GLU A 204 16.83 3.58 5.41
CA GLU A 204 16.26 2.34 4.91
C GLU A 204 15.70 1.55 6.12
N LYS A 205 14.37 1.51 6.18
CA LYS A 205 13.58 0.82 7.21
C LYS A 205 12.42 0.14 6.53
N GLY A 206 11.62 -0.58 7.31
CA GLY A 206 10.40 -1.19 6.81
C GLY A 206 10.59 -2.62 6.31
N HIS A 207 11.68 -3.28 6.68
CA HIS A 207 11.86 -4.72 6.44
C HIS A 207 12.22 -5.45 7.74
N CYS A 208 11.95 -6.75 7.76
CA CYS A 208 12.29 -7.64 8.86
C CYS A 208 13.69 -8.23 8.64
N GLU A 209 14.50 -8.32 9.68
CA GLU A 209 15.82 -8.95 9.60
C GLU A 209 15.77 -10.48 9.72
N VAL A 210 14.62 -11.05 10.09
CA VAL A 210 14.43 -12.49 10.18
C VAL A 210 14.43 -13.10 8.78
N THR A 211 15.36 -14.02 8.54
CA THR A 211 15.47 -14.75 7.28
C THR A 211 14.19 -15.53 6.99
N ASP A 212 13.77 -15.55 5.72
CA ASP A 212 12.54 -16.19 5.24
C ASP A 212 11.22 -15.58 5.79
N CYS A 213 11.26 -14.51 6.59
CA CYS A 213 10.06 -13.74 6.89
C CYS A 213 9.52 -13.12 5.60
N LEU A 214 8.19 -13.11 5.42
CA LEU A 214 7.52 -12.43 4.31
C LEU A 214 7.92 -10.96 4.22
N MET A 215 8.22 -10.29 5.34
CA MET A 215 8.66 -8.89 5.38
C MET A 215 10.19 -8.72 5.26
N SER A 216 10.96 -9.77 4.99
CA SER A 216 12.39 -9.66 4.71
C SER A 216 12.65 -8.86 3.44
N ARG A 217 13.72 -8.06 3.43
CA ARG A 217 14.17 -7.30 2.24
C ARG A 217 14.55 -8.23 1.09
N LEU A 218 15.20 -9.35 1.41
CA LEU A 218 15.64 -10.34 0.44
C LEU A 218 14.78 -11.59 0.58
N LEU A 219 13.90 -11.80 -0.40
CA LEU A 219 13.00 -12.94 -0.46
C LEU A 219 13.55 -14.00 -1.40
N ASN A 220 13.62 -15.24 -0.92
CA ASN A 220 13.97 -16.39 -1.74
C ASN A 220 12.70 -17.01 -2.34
N TYR A 221 12.37 -16.65 -3.57
CA TYR A 221 11.17 -17.13 -4.26
C TYR A 221 11.20 -18.63 -4.60
N GLU A 222 12.36 -19.29 -4.60
CA GLU A 222 12.44 -20.76 -4.72
C GLU A 222 11.83 -21.46 -3.49
N ARG A 223 11.77 -20.75 -2.35
CA ARG A 223 11.18 -21.20 -1.08
C ARG A 223 9.84 -20.52 -0.81
N ALA A 224 9.10 -20.18 -1.87
CA ALA A 224 7.83 -19.45 -1.80
C ALA A 224 6.84 -19.96 -0.73
N GLU A 225 6.74 -21.28 -0.55
CA GLU A 225 5.84 -21.88 0.44
C GLU A 225 6.21 -21.57 1.90
N SER A 226 7.47 -21.20 2.14
CA SER A 226 7.98 -20.81 3.47
C SER A 226 7.88 -19.31 3.74
N LEU A 227 7.56 -18.49 2.73
CA LEU A 227 7.50 -17.03 2.86
C LEU A 227 6.15 -16.60 3.46
N THR A 228 6.06 -16.72 4.78
CA THR A 228 4.93 -16.25 5.61
C THR A 228 5.43 -15.21 6.61
N LEU A 229 4.51 -14.49 7.27
CA LEU A 229 4.91 -13.61 8.36
C LEU A 229 5.55 -14.45 9.48
N ASP A 230 6.76 -14.06 9.86
CA ASP A 230 7.42 -14.60 11.05
C ASP A 230 6.63 -14.25 12.32
N GLU A 231 6.82 -15.03 13.38
CA GLU A 231 6.16 -14.85 14.69
C GLU A 231 6.32 -13.42 15.21
N LEU A 232 7.49 -12.79 15.04
CA LEU A 232 7.74 -11.44 15.56
C LEU A 232 6.92 -10.38 14.80
N CYS A 233 6.81 -10.48 13.49
CA CYS A 233 5.91 -9.62 12.69
C CYS A 233 4.43 -9.92 12.99
N HIS A 234 4.08 -11.16 13.31
CA HIS A 234 2.70 -11.51 13.67
C HIS A 234 2.31 -10.91 15.03
N ILE A 235 3.21 -10.92 16.02
CA ILE A 235 2.99 -10.28 17.32
C ILE A 235 2.74 -8.77 17.16
N ASP A 236 3.48 -8.10 16.26
CA ASP A 236 3.26 -6.69 15.93
C ASP A 236 1.85 -6.44 15.38
N LEU A 237 1.38 -7.28 14.43
CA LEU A 237 0.01 -7.19 13.90
C LEU A 237 -1.04 -7.30 15.00
N ILE A 238 -0.91 -8.31 15.87
CA ILE A 238 -1.85 -8.55 16.98
C ILE A 238 -1.88 -7.34 17.92
N ALA A 239 -0.71 -6.79 18.26
CA ALA A 239 -0.60 -5.63 19.13
C ALA A 239 -1.30 -4.39 18.56
N ASN A 240 -1.42 -4.27 17.23
CA ASN A 240 -2.13 -3.17 16.55
C ASN A 240 -3.54 -3.53 16.06
N GLY A 241 -4.13 -4.61 16.59
CA GLY A 241 -5.54 -4.96 16.40
C GLY A 241 -5.82 -5.99 15.32
N GLY A 242 -4.79 -6.67 14.80
CA GLY A 242 -4.91 -7.79 13.87
C GLY A 242 -5.28 -9.11 14.58
N LYS A 243 -5.33 -10.19 13.80
CA LYS A 243 -5.51 -11.58 14.29
C LYS A 243 -4.20 -12.32 14.38
#